data_AF-A0A7K3RWJ3-F1
#
_entry.id   AF-A0A7K3RWJ3-F1
#
_cell.length_a   1.000
_cell.length_b   1.000
_cell.length_c   1.000
_cell.angle_alpha   90.00
_cell.angle_beta   90.00
_cell.angle_gamma   90.00
#
_symmetry.space_group_name_H-M   'P 1'
#
loop_
_entity.id
_entity.type
_entity.pdbx_description
1 polymer ?
#
loop_
_entity_poly.entity_id
_entity_poly.type
_entity_poly.pdbx_seq_one_letter_code
_entity_poly.pdbx_strand_id
1 'polypeptide(L)'
;MAALVQGLPQLAIGDPGGTGPAARIAERGAGLLVAPGEVTAAMLERLAGDPDLAKRATELREEITAMPSPREIVPELVTIAAHR
;
A
#
# COMPACT_ATOMS: atom_id res chain seq x y z
N MET A 1 -3.58 3.83 -3.35
CA MET A 1 -2.25 3.23 -3.58
C MET A 1 -1.16 4.25 -3.99
N ALA A 2 -1.47 5.53 -4.20
CA ALA A 2 -0.47 6.53 -4.62
C ALA A 2 0.74 6.64 -3.68
N ALA A 3 0.57 6.47 -2.37
CA ALA A 3 1.68 6.47 -1.41
C ALA A 3 2.63 5.27 -1.57
N LEU A 4 2.10 4.06 -1.76
CA LEU A 4 2.92 2.84 -1.89
C LEU A 4 3.81 2.85 -3.13
N VAL A 5 3.30 3.34 -4.26
CA VAL A 5 4.12 3.46 -5.49
C VAL A 5 5.25 4.48 -5.36
N GLN A 6 5.19 5.35 -4.34
CA GLN A 6 6.27 6.26 -3.97
C GLN A 6 7.13 5.73 -2.81
N GLY A 7 6.77 4.58 -2.23
CA GLY A 7 7.43 3.99 -1.07
C GLY A 7 7.26 4.82 0.21
N LEU A 8 6.16 5.55 0.33
CA LEU A 8 5.87 6.37 1.51
C LEU A 8 4.99 5.59 2.51
N PRO A 9 5.33 5.62 3.82
CA PRO A 9 4.41 5.22 4.88
C PRO A 9 3.09 6.01 4.78
N GLN A 10 1.98 5.37 5.11
CA GLN A 10 0.66 6.02 5.13
C GLN A 10 -0.13 5.67 6.39
N LEU A 11 -0.95 6.60 6.85
CA LEU A 11 -1.95 6.37 7.89
C LEU A 11 -3.33 6.36 7.24
N ALA A 12 -4.08 5.30 7.47
CA ALA A 12 -5.47 5.18 7.06
C ALA A 12 -6.39 5.18 8.28
N ILE A 13 -7.53 5.84 8.14
CA ILE A 13 -8.60 5.81 9.13
C ILE A 13 -9.64 4.77 8.69
N GLY A 14 -9.92 3.78 9.51
CA GLY A 14 -10.83 2.69 9.18
C GLY A 14 -10.98 1.67 10.29
N ASP A 15 -11.71 0.59 10.03
CA ASP A 15 -11.92 -0.50 10.98
C ASP A 15 -10.62 -1.31 11.19
N PRO A 16 -10.03 -1.33 12.41
CA PRO A 16 -8.84 -2.12 12.71
C PRO A 16 -9.02 -3.64 12.55
N GLY A 17 -10.26 -4.14 12.56
CA GLY A 17 -10.60 -5.54 12.28
C GLY A 17 -10.90 -5.83 10.80
N GLY A 18 -10.80 -4.83 9.92
CA GLY A 18 -11.09 -4.97 8.50
C GLY A 18 -10.04 -5.79 7.74
N THR A 19 -10.38 -6.28 6.54
CA THR A 19 -9.49 -7.08 5.69
C THR A 19 -9.08 -6.39 4.39
N GLY A 20 -9.35 -5.08 4.31
CA GLY A 20 -9.09 -4.25 3.14
C GLY A 20 -7.61 -3.88 2.95
N PRO A 21 -7.29 -3.08 1.91
CA PRO A 21 -5.91 -2.71 1.61
C PRO A 21 -5.17 -2.06 2.78
N ALA A 22 -5.84 -1.18 3.53
CA ALA A 22 -5.24 -0.50 4.69
C ALA A 22 -4.80 -1.48 5.80
N ALA A 23 -5.63 -2.49 6.10
CA ALA A 23 -5.29 -3.51 7.07
C ALA A 23 -4.07 -4.31 6.63
N ARG A 24 -4.04 -4.75 5.36
CA ARG A 24 -2.89 -5.48 4.80
C ARG A 24 -1.61 -4.67 4.79
N ILE A 25 -1.68 -3.36 4.55
CA ILE A 25 -0.53 -2.45 4.60
C ILE A 25 -0.01 -2.34 6.04
N ALA A 26 -0.92 -2.20 7.02
CA ALA A 26 -0.57 -2.12 8.43
C ALA A 26 0.00 -3.45 8.97
N GLU A 27 -0.58 -4.59 8.60
CA GLU A 27 -0.08 -5.94 8.92
C GLU A 27 1.35 -6.16 8.40
N ARG A 28 1.68 -5.58 7.24
CA ARG A 28 3.02 -5.61 6.65
C ARG A 28 3.97 -4.57 7.23
N GLY A 29 3.50 -3.74 8.16
CA GLY A 29 4.31 -2.71 8.81
C GLY A 29 4.70 -1.55 7.89
N ALA A 30 3.97 -1.31 6.79
CA ALA A 30 4.25 -0.20 5.86
C ALA A 30 3.31 0.99 6.03
N GLY A 31 2.52 0.98 7.11
CA GLY A 31 1.58 2.03 7.43
C GLY A 31 0.89 1.77 8.75
N LEU A 32 0.01 2.68 9.11
CA LEU A 32 -0.81 2.61 10.33
C LEU A 32 -2.28 2.56 9.92
N LEU A 33 -3.04 1.72 10.61
CA LEU A 33 -4.50 1.70 10.54
C LEU A 33 -5.04 2.12 11.90
N VAL A 34 -5.86 3.16 11.92
CA VAL A 34 -6.35 3.79 13.14
C VAL A 34 -7.86 3.92 13.05
N ALA A 35 -8.58 3.71 14.16
CA ALA A 35 -10.03 3.87 14.17
C ALA A 35 -10.43 5.36 14.02
N PRO A 36 -11.64 5.64 13.54
CA PRO A 36 -12.15 7.01 13.46
C PRO A 36 -12.10 7.72 14.81
N GLY A 37 -11.51 8.93 14.84
CA GLY A 37 -11.39 9.74 16.05
C GLY A 37 -10.19 9.41 16.95
N GLU A 38 -9.36 8.42 16.59
CA GLU A 38 -8.23 7.97 17.43
C GLU A 38 -6.85 8.41 16.91
N VAL A 39 -6.81 9.27 15.89
CA VAL A 39 -5.54 9.80 15.37
C VAL A 39 -4.88 10.70 16.41
N THR A 40 -3.60 10.43 16.70
CA THR A 40 -2.81 11.20 17.66
C THR A 40 -1.57 11.80 17.01
N ALA A 41 -0.99 12.83 17.65
CA ALA A 41 0.27 13.43 17.21
C ALA A 41 1.42 12.40 17.19
N ALA A 42 1.51 11.55 18.23
CA ALA A 42 2.52 10.50 18.32
C ALA A 42 2.48 9.50 17.15
N MET A 43 1.29 9.21 16.62
CA MET A 43 1.15 8.37 15.42
C MET A 43 1.73 9.05 14.18
N LEU A 44 1.54 10.35 14.04
CA LEU A 44 2.09 11.13 12.91
C LEU A 44 3.61 11.29 13.03
N GLU A 45 4.11 11.53 14.24
CA GLU A 45 5.56 11.56 14.53
C GLU A 45 6.21 10.23 14.19
N ARG A 46 5.60 9.12 14.60
CA ARG A 46 6.05 7.78 14.21
C ARG A 46 5.98 7.58 12.70
N LEU A 47 4.87 7.94 12.05
CA LEU A 47 4.71 7.79 10.60
C LEU A 47 5.81 8.52 9.82
N ALA A 48 6.22 9.70 10.29
CA ALA A 48 7.25 10.53 9.67
C ALA A 48 8.69 10.13 10.03
N GLY A 49 8.90 9.55 11.22
CA GLY A 49 10.24 9.34 11.80
C GLY A 49 10.68 7.89 11.94
N ASP A 50 9.78 6.91 11.87
CA ASP A 50 10.09 5.49 12.06
C ASP A 50 10.75 4.91 10.79
N PRO A 51 12.06 4.57 10.83
CA PRO A 51 12.77 4.08 9.66
C PRO A 51 12.27 2.70 9.20
N ASP A 52 11.69 1.90 10.09
CA ASP A 52 11.16 0.60 9.73
C ASP A 52 9.89 0.74 8.87
N LEU A 53 9.02 1.72 9.18
CA LEU A 53 7.87 2.02 8.33
C LEU A 53 8.30 2.42 6.91
N ALA A 54 9.32 3.30 6.80
CA ALA A 54 9.85 3.75 5.53
C ALA A 54 10.49 2.61 4.71
N LYS A 55 11.23 1.73 5.40
CA LYS A 55 11.81 0.53 4.80
C LYS A 55 10.72 -0.39 4.24
N ARG A 56 9.71 -0.74 5.04
CA ARG A 56 8.61 -1.62 4.60
C ARG A 56 7.80 -1.02 3.46
N ALA A 57 7.56 0.29 3.47
CA ALA A 57 6.92 0.97 2.35
C ALA A 57 7.75 0.92 1.07
N THR A 58 9.08 1.02 1.18
CA THR A 58 10.00 0.83 0.04
C THR A 58 10.00 -0.61 -0.49
N GLU A 59 10.02 -1.62 0.37
CA GLU A 59 9.90 -3.03 -0.05
C GLU A 59 8.59 -3.27 -0.81
N LEU A 60 7.47 -2.73 -0.33
CA LEU A 60 6.18 -2.78 -1.03
C LEU A 60 6.17 -2.03 -2.36
N ARG A 61 6.87 -0.89 -2.46
CA ARG A 61 7.05 -0.18 -3.72
C ARG A 61 7.72 -1.08 -4.74
N GLU A 62 8.82 -1.73 -4.35
CA GLU A 62 9.60 -2.61 -5.22
C GLU A 62 8.73 -3.75 -5.76
N GLU A 63 7.94 -4.39 -4.90
CA GLU A 63 6.97 -5.41 -5.30
C GLU A 63 5.96 -4.90 -6.32
N ILE A 64 5.37 -3.72 -6.09
CA ILE A 64 4.39 -3.13 -7.02
C ILE A 64 5.05 -2.79 -8.36
N THR A 65 6.26 -2.23 -8.33
CA THR A 65 6.98 -1.85 -9.55
C THR A 65 7.52 -3.04 -10.34
N ALA A 66 7.62 -4.23 -9.72
CA ALA A 66 7.96 -5.47 -10.39
C ALA A 66 6.76 -6.09 -11.12
N MET A 67 5.53 -5.62 -10.88
CA MET A 67 4.36 -6.07 -11.61
C MET A 67 4.39 -5.58 -13.06
N PRO A 68 3.87 -6.37 -14.03
CA PRO A 68 3.73 -5.90 -15.40
C PRO A 68 2.91 -4.61 -15.45
N SER A 69 3.39 -3.65 -16.24
CA SER A 69 2.66 -2.43 -16.52
C SER A 69 1.40 -2.73 -17.34
N PRO A 70 0.39 -1.84 -17.31
CA PRO A 70 -0.78 -1.99 -18.17
C PRO A 70 -0.44 -2.18 -19.65
N ARG A 71 0.61 -1.51 -20.15
CA ARG A 71 1.07 -1.65 -21.54
C ARG A 71 1.57 -3.07 -21.84
N GLU A 72 2.21 -3.73 -20.90
CA GLU A 72 2.72 -5.10 -21.06
C GLU A 72 1.59 -6.14 -21.03
N ILE A 73 0.50 -5.86 -20.32
CA ILE A 73 -0.66 -6.76 -20.23
C ILE A 73 -1.59 -6.67 -21.46
N VAL A 74 -1.67 -5.52 -22.14
CA VAL A 74 -2.59 -5.32 -23.29
C VAL A 74 -2.49 -6.42 -24.37
N PRO A 75 -1.30 -6.86 -24.83
CA PRO A 75 -1.18 -7.93 -25.82
C PRO A 75 -1.85 -9.24 -25.38
N GLU A 76 -1.70 -9.62 -24.11
CA GLU A 76 -2.31 -10.83 -23.55
C GLU A 76 -3.84 -10.75 -23.58
N LEU A 77 -4.40 -9.59 -23.25
CA LEU A 77 -5.84 -9.35 -23.30
C LEU A 77 -6.39 -9.46 -24.73
N VAL A 78 -5.66 -8.94 -25.72
CA VAL A 78 -6.02 -9.08 -27.14
C VAL A 78 -6.02 -10.55 -27.55
N THR A 79 -5.01 -11.31 -27.14
CA THR A 79 -4.95 -12.76 -27.40
C THR A 79 -6.16 -13.46 -26.78
N ILE A 80 -6.49 -13.22 -25.51
CA ILE A 80 -7.63 -13.86 -24.84
C ILE A 80 -8.95 -13.52 -25.53
N ALA A 81 -9.17 -12.27 -25.91
CA ALA A 81 -10.40 -11.83 -26.57
C ALA A 81 -10.60 -12.46 -27.96
N ALA A 82 -9.51 -12.71 -28.70
CA ALA A 82 -9.55 -13.36 -30.00
C ALA A 82 -9.92 -14.86 -29.95
N HIS A 83 -9.88 -15.48 -28.76
CA HIS A 83 -10.27 -16.87 -28.53
C HIS A 83 -11.69 -17.01 -27.94
N ARG A 84 -12.51 -15.96 -28.01
CA ARG A 84 -13.92 -15.96 -27.57
C ARG A 84 -14.89 -15.85 -28.72
#